data_AF-A0A2U0DZY2-F1
#
_entry.id   AF-A0A2U0DZY2-F1
#
_cell.length_a   1.000
_cell.length_b   1.000
_cell.length_c   1.000
_cell.angle_alpha   90.00
_cell.angle_beta   90.00
_cell.angle_gamma   90.00
#
_symmetry.space_group_name_H-M   'P 1'
#
loop_
_entity.id
_entity.type
_entity.pdbx_description
1 polymer ?
#
loop_
_entity_poly.entity_id
_entity_poly.type
_entity_poly.pdbx_seq_one_letter_code
_entity_poly.pdbx_strand_id
1 'polypeptide(L)'
;MKPEMLQKILEENVLSKESKEKLSALHDRISAKEFSDLLDAEGNQYVEFVQEGGGVWGSALVGYLYGLEIFGIRFLKVAGTSAGAINTMLIAACKTKEEAKSEVIKDILFNWNFSDFMDGKPYVKTTIHSMLNNKNFLKINSIIAGIIMLILVIAPFAISSETTLRAKLLFLVPIIPIIIAYLYLRKLYNDLKKANSGLNPGNTFLNQMKDVLDAFDIKTVAALNDKFVKKGRDLNLNYRHGNETQYYNIALESIEEIHQNNKEHIDEIRFKIFYDGVVNNEYYKKDPFYSLKSEYIVITTDINAKIKVELPTMANLYWSEEELKKISPAEFVRASMSVPFFFEPFQKQIDKNDDSVKYAWRFWMNTKQEDINPAGVFIDGGSISNFPIDLFHSTDIFYPRMPLFGVQLTSDSDIQSEKGKTSAEILKSPLSFAGNIIDTLKGFNDKTFLTKHTFYHLFSIQTVNCGTSNWLNFFMKREEKEELFNRGFSAALDFLSNFDWQKYKCERMMVSMKEKKILKEEDTKTVG
;
A
#
# COMPACT_ATOMS: atom_id res chain seq x y z
N MET A 1 -0.97 2.81 27.34
CA MET A 1 -0.48 4.21 27.37
C MET A 1 -0.38 4.65 28.83
N LYS A 2 0.65 5.41 29.21
CA LYS A 2 0.75 5.92 30.59
C LYS A 2 -0.14 7.17 30.77
N PRO A 3 -0.74 7.42 31.95
CA PRO A 3 -1.61 8.59 32.17
C PRO A 3 -0.95 9.94 31.87
N GLU A 4 0.36 10.08 32.09
CA GLU A 4 1.08 11.32 31.80
C GLU A 4 1.13 11.61 30.29
N MET A 5 1.25 10.55 29.48
CA MET A 5 1.22 10.66 28.02
C MET A 5 -0.18 11.04 27.51
N LEU A 6 -1.23 10.49 28.14
CA LEU A 6 -2.61 10.90 27.85
C LEU A 6 -2.78 12.41 28.08
N GLN A 7 -2.40 12.91 29.26
CA GLN A 7 -2.55 14.33 29.60
C GLN A 7 -1.80 15.22 28.59
N LYS A 8 -0.56 14.85 28.25
CA LYS A 8 0.23 15.56 27.24
C LYS A 8 -0.51 15.66 25.89
N ILE A 9 -1.05 14.55 25.38
CA ILE A 9 -1.77 14.52 24.10
C ILE A 9 -3.07 15.34 24.15
N LEU A 10 -3.76 15.34 25.29
CA LEU A 10 -4.99 16.12 25.47
C LEU A 10 -4.72 17.63 25.50
N GLU A 11 -3.56 18.06 25.99
CA GLU A 11 -3.12 19.46 26.01
C GLU A 11 -2.60 19.94 24.64
N GLU A 12 -1.97 19.05 23.87
CA GLU A 12 -1.39 19.38 22.55
C GLU A 12 -2.43 19.58 21.45
N ASN A 13 -2.16 20.49 20.51
CA ASN A 13 -3.05 20.75 19.36
C ASN A 13 -2.82 19.79 18.18
N VAL A 14 -2.50 18.52 18.46
CA VAL A 14 -2.24 17.49 17.44
C VAL A 14 -3.53 16.83 16.95
N LEU A 15 -4.50 16.68 17.84
CA LEU A 15 -5.76 15.97 17.58
C LEU A 15 -6.95 16.92 17.61
N SER A 16 -7.97 16.60 16.81
CA SER A 16 -9.28 17.24 16.89
C SER A 16 -9.92 17.00 18.26
N LYS A 17 -10.87 17.86 18.62
CA LYS A 17 -11.63 17.72 19.88
C LYS A 17 -12.31 16.34 19.98
N GLU A 18 -12.92 15.88 18.90
CA GLU A 18 -13.59 14.56 18.84
C GLU A 18 -12.60 13.40 19.04
N SER A 19 -11.43 13.46 18.41
CA SER A 19 -10.36 12.48 18.60
C SER A 19 -9.88 12.43 20.06
N LYS A 20 -9.74 13.59 20.71
CA LYS A 20 -9.35 13.67 22.14
C LYS A 20 -10.40 13.11 23.08
N GLU A 21 -11.67 13.39 22.81
CA GLU A 21 -12.81 12.84 23.57
C GLU A 21 -12.85 11.31 23.45
N LYS A 22 -12.69 10.79 22.22
CA LYS A 22 -12.63 9.35 21.96
C LYS A 22 -11.42 8.69 22.61
N LEU A 23 -10.24 9.32 22.56
CA LEU A 23 -9.04 8.83 23.24
C LEU A 23 -9.26 8.72 24.75
N SER A 24 -9.81 9.77 25.38
CA SER A 24 -10.14 9.76 26.81
C SER A 24 -11.12 8.64 27.17
N ALA A 25 -12.16 8.45 26.34
CA ALA A 25 -13.19 7.44 26.59
C ALA A 25 -12.67 5.99 26.46
N LEU A 26 -11.70 5.74 25.57
CA LEU A 26 -11.18 4.40 25.30
C LEU A 26 -9.84 4.10 26.00
N HIS A 27 -9.21 5.09 26.64
CA HIS A 27 -7.88 4.98 27.22
C HIS A 27 -7.72 3.77 28.12
N ASP A 28 -8.53 3.66 29.17
CA ASP A 28 -8.36 2.61 30.19
C ASP A 28 -8.61 1.22 29.59
N ARG A 29 -9.62 1.11 28.71
CA ARG A 29 -9.96 -0.13 28.01
C ARG A 29 -8.83 -0.61 27.10
N ILE A 30 -8.18 0.29 26.36
CA ILE A 30 -7.09 -0.07 25.45
C ILE A 30 -5.78 -0.30 26.22
N SER A 31 -5.47 0.54 27.21
CA SER A 31 -4.25 0.45 28.01
C SER A 31 -4.14 -0.85 28.82
N ALA A 32 -5.25 -1.49 29.16
CA ALA A 32 -5.27 -2.77 29.87
C ALA A 32 -5.03 -3.99 28.97
N LYS A 33 -4.96 -3.83 27.65
CA LYS A 33 -4.88 -4.94 26.70
C LYS A 33 -3.46 -5.35 26.34
N GLU A 34 -3.36 -6.62 25.96
CA GLU A 34 -2.20 -7.19 25.29
C GLU A 34 -2.49 -7.29 23.79
N PHE A 35 -1.47 -7.00 22.98
CA PHE A 35 -1.51 -7.02 21.53
C PHE A 35 -0.48 -8.00 20.96
N SER A 36 0.60 -8.30 21.67
CA SER A 36 1.68 -9.17 21.21
C SER A 36 2.41 -9.85 22.37
N ASP A 37 3.02 -10.99 22.08
CA ASP A 37 3.94 -11.68 23.00
C ASP A 37 5.39 -11.21 22.82
N LEU A 38 5.68 -10.37 21.82
CA LEU A 38 7.01 -9.79 21.58
C LEU A 38 7.10 -8.37 22.16
N LEU A 39 8.04 -8.19 23.09
CA LEU A 39 8.25 -6.96 23.84
C LEU A 39 9.68 -6.44 23.69
N ASP A 40 9.90 -5.14 23.65
CA ASP A 40 11.24 -4.57 23.89
C ASP A 40 11.49 -4.28 25.38
N ALA A 41 12.66 -3.70 25.69
CA ALA A 41 13.06 -3.34 27.04
C ALA A 41 12.15 -2.28 27.70
N GLU A 42 11.43 -1.48 26.91
CA GLU A 42 10.49 -0.48 27.40
C GLU A 42 9.06 -1.03 27.56
N GLY A 43 8.84 -2.29 27.16
CA GLY A 43 7.54 -2.94 27.17
C GLY A 43 6.66 -2.62 25.96
N ASN A 44 7.22 -2.04 24.89
CA ASN A 44 6.48 -1.84 23.66
C ASN A 44 6.21 -3.19 22.98
N GLN A 45 5.04 -3.33 22.35
CA GLN A 45 4.53 -4.56 21.78
C GLN A 45 4.70 -4.57 20.26
N TYR A 46 5.32 -5.62 19.71
CA TYR A 46 5.69 -5.66 18.29
C TYR A 46 4.66 -6.37 17.44
N VAL A 47 4.33 -5.78 16.29
CA VAL A 47 3.38 -6.31 15.30
C VAL A 47 3.97 -6.29 13.90
N GLU A 48 3.36 -7.01 12.98
CA GLU A 48 3.53 -6.81 11.54
C GLU A 48 2.49 -5.80 11.06
N PHE A 49 2.85 -4.91 10.13
CA PHE A 49 1.98 -3.82 9.71
C PHE A 49 1.95 -3.65 8.19
N VAL A 50 0.75 -3.69 7.61
CA VAL A 50 0.51 -3.58 6.17
C VAL A 50 -0.41 -2.40 5.88
N GLN A 51 -0.05 -1.64 4.86
CA GLN A 51 -0.70 -0.39 4.52
C GLN A 51 -1.12 -0.35 3.06
N GLU A 52 -2.40 -0.08 2.83
CA GLU A 52 -2.95 0.06 1.49
C GLU A 52 -2.45 1.32 0.76
N GLY A 53 -2.37 1.25 -0.57
CA GLY A 53 -2.21 2.43 -1.41
C GLY A 53 -3.47 3.29 -1.51
N GLY A 54 -3.31 4.61 -1.36
CA GLY A 54 -4.43 5.57 -1.44
C GLY A 54 -4.03 6.97 -1.90
N GLY A 55 -2.97 7.09 -2.69
CA GLY A 55 -2.45 8.37 -3.21
C GLY A 55 -2.27 9.44 -2.13
N VAL A 56 -3.02 10.55 -2.21
CA VAL A 56 -2.90 11.67 -1.25
C VAL A 56 -3.47 11.38 0.13
N TRP A 57 -4.16 10.24 0.34
CA TRP A 57 -4.71 9.84 1.64
C TRP A 57 -3.67 9.32 2.64
N GLY A 58 -2.36 9.42 2.33
CA GLY A 58 -1.28 9.02 3.23
C GLY A 58 -1.37 9.61 4.64
N SER A 59 -1.95 10.80 4.80
CA SER A 59 -2.21 11.40 6.13
C SER A 59 -3.10 10.53 7.03
N ALA A 60 -4.06 9.81 6.47
CA ALA A 60 -4.91 8.87 7.21
C ALA A 60 -4.10 7.66 7.72
N LEU A 61 -3.19 7.13 6.91
CA LEU A 61 -2.30 6.05 7.33
C LEU A 61 -1.39 6.48 8.48
N VAL A 62 -0.90 7.71 8.45
CA VAL A 62 -0.07 8.27 9.54
C VAL A 62 -0.90 8.52 10.80
N GLY A 63 -2.16 8.92 10.66
CA GLY A 63 -3.09 8.99 11.79
C GLY A 63 -3.31 7.65 12.47
N TYR A 64 -3.51 6.60 11.66
CA TYR A 64 -3.64 5.22 12.15
C TYR A 64 -2.37 4.77 12.87
N LEU A 65 -1.20 4.99 12.24
CA LEU A 65 0.11 4.74 12.83
C LEU A 65 0.29 5.44 14.19
N TYR A 66 -0.08 6.73 14.28
CA TYR A 66 -0.03 7.49 15.53
C TYR A 66 -0.88 6.83 16.62
N GLY A 67 -2.10 6.42 16.29
CA GLY A 67 -2.99 5.71 17.21
C GLY A 67 -2.40 4.41 17.74
N LEU A 68 -1.69 3.65 16.91
CA LEU A 68 -0.97 2.45 17.35
C LEU A 68 0.19 2.81 18.30
N GLU A 69 1.04 3.76 17.91
CA GLU A 69 2.27 4.06 18.63
C GLU A 69 2.07 4.62 20.03
N ILE A 70 1.03 5.44 20.25
CA ILE A 70 0.72 6.01 21.57
C ILE A 70 0.30 4.94 22.60
N PHE A 71 -0.18 3.78 22.13
CA PHE A 71 -0.47 2.62 22.97
C PHE A 71 0.71 1.66 23.10
N GLY A 72 1.91 2.07 22.67
CA GLY A 72 3.14 1.29 22.81
C GLY A 72 3.28 0.18 21.77
N ILE A 73 2.58 0.27 20.62
CA ILE A 73 2.77 -0.68 19.53
C ILE A 73 3.94 -0.23 18.64
N ARG A 74 4.79 -1.18 18.25
CA ARG A 74 5.93 -1.00 17.35
C ARG A 74 5.92 -2.05 16.25
N PHE A 75 6.73 -1.85 15.23
CA PHE A 75 6.61 -2.59 13.98
C PHE A 75 7.84 -3.42 13.71
N LEU A 76 7.68 -4.74 13.74
CA LEU A 76 8.76 -5.65 13.37
C LEU A 76 8.90 -5.71 11.85
N LYS A 77 7.78 -5.91 11.16
CA LYS A 77 7.72 -5.87 9.71
C LYS A 77 6.72 -4.83 9.24
N VAL A 78 7.08 -4.12 8.18
CA VAL A 78 6.24 -3.10 7.57
C VAL A 78 6.17 -3.31 6.07
N ALA A 79 4.97 -3.23 5.50
CA ALA A 79 4.80 -3.25 4.06
C ALA A 79 3.76 -2.24 3.60
N GLY A 80 3.93 -1.76 2.38
CA GLY A 80 2.92 -0.92 1.77
C GLY A 80 3.12 -0.66 0.29
N THR A 81 2.04 -0.19 -0.31
CA THR A 81 1.93 0.15 -1.72
C THR A 81 1.65 1.65 -1.87
N SER A 82 2.23 2.33 -2.85
CA SER A 82 1.92 3.73 -3.17
C SER A 82 2.07 4.64 -1.93
N ALA A 83 1.00 5.31 -1.48
CA ALA A 83 0.99 6.08 -0.24
C ALA A 83 1.47 5.28 0.99
N GLY A 84 1.10 4.00 1.09
CA GLY A 84 1.58 3.08 2.12
C GLY A 84 3.07 2.77 2.00
N ALA A 85 3.64 2.82 0.79
CA ALA A 85 5.09 2.67 0.57
C ALA A 85 5.87 3.88 1.11
N ILE A 86 5.33 5.09 0.97
CA ILE A 86 5.91 6.30 1.58
C ILE A 86 5.99 6.12 3.10
N ASN A 87 4.86 5.76 3.74
CA ASN A 87 4.84 5.59 5.19
C ASN A 87 5.75 4.43 5.63
N THR A 88 5.71 3.29 4.93
CA THR A 88 6.60 2.14 5.17
C THR A 88 8.08 2.54 5.14
N MET A 89 8.48 3.31 4.14
CA MET A 89 9.86 3.76 4.01
C MET A 89 10.26 4.72 5.13
N LEU A 90 9.39 5.65 5.50
CA LEU A 90 9.64 6.59 6.58
C LEU A 90 9.68 5.88 7.95
N ILE A 91 8.81 4.88 8.17
CA ILE A 91 8.84 4.02 9.37
C ILE A 91 10.19 3.31 9.50
N ALA A 92 10.72 2.78 8.39
CA ALA A 92 11.99 2.08 8.38
C ALA A 92 13.20 3.03 8.58
N ALA A 93 13.11 4.26 8.06
CA ALA A 93 14.25 5.16 7.95
C ALA A 93 14.42 6.14 9.12
N CYS A 94 13.35 6.72 9.67
CA CYS A 94 13.48 7.96 10.44
C CYS A 94 14.09 7.82 11.85
N LYS A 95 13.80 6.74 12.56
CA LYS A 95 14.23 6.49 13.95
C LYS A 95 14.56 5.01 14.15
N THR A 96 14.98 4.59 15.35
CA THR A 96 15.11 3.16 15.64
C THR A 96 13.75 2.49 15.73
N LYS A 97 13.71 1.15 15.73
CA LYS A 97 12.44 0.39 15.73
C LYS A 97 11.64 0.55 17.02
N GLU A 98 12.33 0.78 18.14
CA GLU A 98 11.79 0.98 19.49
C GLU A 98 11.12 2.35 19.64
N GLU A 99 11.56 3.36 18.91
CA GLU A 99 11.08 4.73 19.05
C GLU A 99 9.78 4.99 18.27
N ALA A 100 8.88 5.79 18.84
CA ALA A 100 7.72 6.33 18.13
C ALA A 100 8.14 7.35 17.07
N LYS A 101 7.55 7.24 15.89
CA LYS A 101 7.98 7.94 14.66
C LYS A 101 6.85 8.64 13.92
N SER A 102 5.59 8.32 14.22
CA SER A 102 4.39 8.93 13.64
C SER A 102 4.37 10.46 13.65
N GLU A 103 4.84 11.12 14.72
CA GLU A 103 4.87 12.59 14.79
C GLU A 103 5.84 13.20 13.77
N VAL A 104 7.05 12.63 13.66
CA VAL A 104 8.05 13.06 12.67
C VAL A 104 7.52 12.85 11.25
N ILE A 105 6.89 11.70 11.01
CA ILE A 105 6.31 11.36 9.72
C ILE A 105 5.15 12.30 9.38
N LYS A 106 4.28 12.60 10.35
CA LYS A 106 3.17 13.56 10.21
C LYS A 106 3.70 14.92 9.80
N ASP A 107 4.72 15.43 10.49
CA ASP A 107 5.30 16.74 10.19
C ASP A 107 5.89 16.80 8.78
N ILE A 108 6.57 15.74 8.34
CA ILE A 108 7.07 15.62 6.97
C ILE A 108 5.92 15.69 5.96
N LEU A 109 4.90 14.82 6.09
CA LEU A 109 3.78 14.78 5.15
C LEU A 109 2.97 16.08 5.14
N PHE A 110 2.85 16.75 6.28
CA PHE A 110 2.07 17.97 6.40
C PHE A 110 2.79 19.16 5.77
N ASN A 111 4.12 19.19 5.87
CA ASN A 111 4.97 20.21 5.24
C ASN A 111 5.10 20.03 3.72
N TRP A 112 4.88 18.82 3.20
CA TRP A 112 4.89 18.59 1.76
C TRP A 112 3.71 19.22 1.05
N ASN A 113 3.94 20.09 0.07
CA ASN A 113 2.88 20.53 -0.83
C ASN A 113 2.73 19.53 -1.99
N PHE A 114 1.68 18.71 -1.95
CA PHE A 114 1.47 17.64 -2.93
C PHE A 114 1.33 18.15 -4.36
N SER A 115 0.94 19.41 -4.55
CA SER A 115 0.84 20.02 -5.89
C SER A 115 2.20 20.25 -6.55
N ASP A 116 3.29 20.19 -5.81
CA ASP A 116 4.66 20.31 -6.33
C ASP A 116 5.14 19.00 -6.96
N PHE A 117 4.51 17.87 -6.61
CA PHE A 117 4.76 16.58 -7.28
C PHE A 117 4.21 16.55 -8.71
N MET A 118 3.38 17.53 -9.09
CA MET A 118 2.94 17.74 -10.47
C MET A 118 4.00 18.50 -11.27
N ASP A 119 5.14 17.85 -11.49
CA ASP A 119 6.34 18.42 -12.12
C ASP A 119 6.36 18.29 -13.65
N GLY A 120 5.21 18.00 -14.25
CA GLY A 120 4.98 18.05 -15.69
C GLY A 120 4.99 19.45 -16.28
N LYS A 121 4.69 19.53 -17.59
CA LYS A 121 4.62 20.83 -18.30
C LYS A 121 3.55 21.75 -17.65
N PRO A 122 3.73 23.08 -17.59
CA PRO A 122 2.82 23.97 -16.86
C PRO A 122 1.33 23.85 -17.21
N TYR A 123 1.00 23.65 -18.50
CA TYR A 123 -0.39 23.48 -18.94
C TYR A 123 -1.04 22.18 -18.44
N VAL A 124 -0.24 21.15 -18.14
CA VAL A 124 -0.71 19.87 -17.60
C VAL A 124 -1.26 20.10 -16.19
N LYS A 125 -0.53 20.86 -15.36
CA LYS A 125 -0.98 21.22 -14.00
C LYS A 125 -2.32 21.95 -14.02
N THR A 126 -2.49 22.93 -14.91
CA THR A 126 -3.76 23.66 -15.04
C THR A 126 -4.90 22.77 -15.54
N THR A 127 -4.63 21.90 -16.52
CA THR A 127 -5.63 20.99 -17.10
C THR A 127 -6.08 19.95 -16.08
N ILE A 128 -5.14 19.30 -15.39
CA ILE A 128 -5.45 18.32 -14.34
C ILE A 128 -6.21 18.99 -13.20
N HIS A 129 -5.79 20.19 -12.77
CA HIS A 129 -6.51 20.93 -11.73
C HIS A 129 -7.97 21.19 -12.11
N SER A 130 -8.22 21.66 -13.33
CA SER A 130 -9.59 21.88 -13.82
C SER A 130 -10.38 20.57 -13.98
N MET A 131 -9.73 19.48 -14.38
CA MET A 131 -10.37 18.17 -14.55
C MET A 131 -10.74 17.53 -13.21
N LEU A 132 -9.87 17.62 -12.21
CA LEU A 132 -10.11 17.05 -10.87
C LEU A 132 -11.18 17.85 -10.11
N ASN A 133 -11.19 19.18 -10.24
CA ASN A 133 -12.15 20.03 -9.54
C ASN A 133 -13.54 20.09 -10.20
N ASN A 134 -13.65 19.74 -11.48
CA ASN A 134 -14.92 19.77 -12.20
C ASN A 134 -15.23 18.40 -12.83
N LYS A 135 -16.13 17.64 -12.19
CA LYS A 135 -16.60 16.34 -12.68
C LYS A 135 -17.18 16.39 -14.11
N ASN A 136 -17.67 17.55 -14.55
CA ASN A 136 -18.22 17.77 -15.88
C ASN A 136 -17.22 18.37 -16.88
N PHE A 137 -15.94 18.55 -16.50
CA PHE A 137 -14.92 19.20 -17.35
C PHE A 137 -14.87 18.61 -18.75
N LEU A 138 -14.75 17.27 -18.86
CA LEU A 138 -14.70 16.57 -20.14
C LEU A 138 -15.99 16.76 -20.95
N LYS A 139 -17.16 16.72 -20.30
CA LYS A 139 -18.46 16.89 -20.94
C LYS A 139 -18.64 18.32 -21.47
N ILE A 140 -18.32 19.33 -20.66
CA ILE A 140 -18.40 20.75 -21.02
C ILE A 140 -17.48 21.04 -22.20
N ASN A 141 -16.22 20.64 -22.13
CA ASN A 141 -15.26 20.89 -23.20
C ASN A 141 -15.61 20.13 -24.48
N SER A 142 -16.18 18.92 -24.38
CA SER A 142 -16.68 18.17 -25.54
C SER A 142 -17.88 18.87 -26.20
N ILE A 143 -18.80 19.42 -25.41
CA ILE A 143 -19.94 20.20 -25.92
C ILE A 143 -19.45 21.49 -26.60
N ILE A 144 -18.55 22.23 -25.96
CA ILE A 144 -17.96 23.46 -26.53
C ILE A 144 -17.25 23.13 -27.85
N ALA A 145 -16.42 22.09 -27.89
CA ALA A 145 -15.76 21.64 -29.11
C ALA A 145 -16.77 21.25 -30.20
N GLY A 146 -17.85 20.55 -29.85
CA GLY A 146 -18.92 20.19 -30.75
C GLY A 146 -19.67 21.39 -31.33
N ILE A 147 -19.99 22.39 -30.49
CA ILE A 147 -20.64 23.65 -30.93
C ILE A 147 -19.72 24.43 -31.87
N ILE A 148 -18.43 24.57 -31.52
CA ILE A 148 -17.45 25.24 -32.38
C ILE A 148 -17.35 24.53 -33.73
N MET A 149 -17.30 23.19 -33.73
CA MET A 149 -17.22 22.41 -34.96
C MET A 149 -18.49 22.57 -35.81
N LEU A 150 -19.67 22.56 -35.17
CA LEU A 150 -20.95 22.81 -35.84
C LEU A 150 -21.01 24.21 -36.47
N ILE A 151 -20.57 25.25 -35.75
CA ILE A 151 -20.50 26.63 -36.27
C ILE A 151 -19.58 26.69 -37.49
N LEU A 152 -18.40 26.06 -37.43
CA LEU A 152 -17.44 26.05 -38.54
C LEU A 152 -17.95 25.28 -39.76
N VAL A 153 -18.83 24.30 -39.57
CA VAL A 153 -19.48 23.56 -40.66
C VAL A 153 -20.63 24.35 -41.29
N ILE A 154 -21.45 25.03 -40.48
CA ILE A 154 -22.66 25.74 -40.94
C ILE A 154 -22.33 27.13 -41.50
N ALA A 155 -21.41 27.88 -40.89
CA ALA A 155 -21.09 29.26 -41.26
C ALA A 155 -20.79 29.44 -42.77
N PRO A 156 -20.07 28.52 -43.45
CA PRO A 156 -19.87 28.56 -44.90
C PRO A 156 -21.14 28.57 -45.75
N PHE A 157 -22.24 27.96 -45.27
CA PHE A 157 -23.51 27.85 -45.99
C PHE A 157 -24.46 29.01 -45.71
N ALA A 158 -24.23 29.75 -44.62
CA ALA A 158 -25.08 30.89 -44.22
C ALA A 158 -24.63 32.22 -44.84
N ILE A 159 -23.42 32.28 -45.42
CA ILE A 159 -22.84 33.50 -45.98
C ILE A 159 -23.04 33.51 -47.50
N SER A 160 -23.74 34.52 -48.03
CA SER A 160 -23.88 34.70 -49.48
C SER A 160 -22.54 35.10 -50.11
N SER A 161 -22.24 34.51 -51.27
CA SER A 161 -20.97 34.67 -51.96
C SER A 161 -21.17 35.33 -53.33
N GLU A 162 -20.62 36.53 -53.51
CA GLU A 162 -20.71 37.30 -54.76
C GLU A 162 -19.82 36.75 -55.90
N THR A 163 -18.81 35.92 -55.58
CA THR A 163 -17.88 35.36 -56.58
C THR A 163 -17.69 33.85 -56.41
N THR A 164 -17.45 33.14 -57.50
CA THR A 164 -17.21 31.68 -57.50
C THR A 164 -15.97 31.27 -56.69
N LEU A 165 -14.96 32.15 -56.64
CA LEU A 165 -13.74 31.93 -55.85
C LEU A 165 -14.04 31.96 -54.33
N ARG A 166 -14.85 32.92 -53.87
CA ARG A 166 -15.19 33.08 -52.45
C ARG A 166 -16.05 31.92 -51.95
N ALA A 167 -16.95 31.40 -52.78
CA ALA A 167 -17.72 30.19 -52.47
C ALA A 167 -16.81 28.98 -52.27
N LYS A 168 -15.85 28.74 -53.18
CA LYS A 168 -14.88 27.63 -53.05
C LYS A 168 -14.03 27.72 -51.78
N LEU A 169 -13.63 28.93 -51.37
CA LEU A 169 -12.87 29.13 -50.13
C LEU A 169 -13.70 28.84 -48.87
N LEU A 170 -14.99 29.20 -48.86
CA LEU A 170 -15.90 28.91 -47.75
C LEU A 170 -16.07 27.39 -47.54
N PHE A 171 -16.11 26.59 -48.61
CA PHE A 171 -16.19 25.12 -48.51
C PHE A 171 -14.94 24.45 -47.91
N LEU A 172 -13.81 25.16 -47.79
CA LEU A 172 -12.59 24.65 -47.14
C LEU A 172 -12.58 24.93 -45.62
N VAL A 173 -13.41 25.86 -45.13
CA VAL A 173 -13.47 26.24 -43.71
C VAL A 173 -13.78 25.05 -42.79
N PRO A 174 -14.66 24.09 -43.12
CA PRO A 174 -14.91 22.91 -42.29
C PRO A 174 -13.71 21.95 -42.19
N ILE A 175 -12.74 22.05 -43.11
CA ILE A 175 -11.53 21.21 -43.09
C ILE A 175 -10.54 21.74 -42.04
N ILE A 176 -10.54 23.05 -41.77
CA ILE A 176 -9.66 23.70 -40.79
C ILE A 176 -9.78 23.08 -39.38
N PRO A 177 -10.96 22.93 -38.76
CA PRO A 177 -11.08 22.30 -37.45
C PRO A 177 -10.69 20.83 -37.45
N ILE A 178 -10.90 20.09 -38.55
CA ILE A 178 -10.46 18.69 -38.68
C ILE A 178 -8.93 18.63 -38.68
N ILE A 179 -8.27 19.52 -39.43
CA ILE A 179 -6.81 19.63 -39.43
C ILE A 179 -6.30 20.03 -38.04
N ILE A 180 -6.92 21.01 -37.38
CA ILE A 180 -6.55 21.42 -36.01
C ILE A 180 -6.72 20.26 -35.03
N ALA A 181 -7.83 19.53 -35.08
CA ALA A 181 -8.08 18.37 -34.24
C ALA A 181 -7.05 17.25 -34.51
N TYR A 182 -6.73 16.98 -35.78
CA TYR A 182 -5.68 16.03 -36.15
C TYR A 182 -4.31 16.46 -35.62
N LEU A 183 -3.93 17.73 -35.80
CA LEU A 183 -2.67 18.27 -35.30
C LEU A 183 -2.61 18.22 -33.77
N TYR A 184 -3.73 18.50 -33.08
CA TYR A 184 -3.85 18.41 -31.63
C TYR A 184 -3.72 16.96 -31.15
N LEU A 185 -4.46 16.02 -31.74
CA LEU A 185 -4.37 14.59 -31.41
C LEU A 185 -2.99 14.03 -31.70
N ARG A 186 -2.38 14.42 -32.83
CA ARG A 186 -1.00 14.05 -33.19
C ARG A 186 0.01 14.64 -32.21
N LYS A 187 -0.17 15.88 -31.78
CA LYS A 187 0.68 16.51 -30.76
C LYS A 187 0.53 15.79 -29.43
N LEU A 188 -0.70 15.52 -28.98
CA LEU A 188 -0.99 14.80 -27.74
C LEU A 188 -0.37 13.39 -27.77
N TYR A 189 -0.53 12.65 -28.87
CA TYR A 189 0.09 11.35 -29.07
C TYR A 189 1.62 11.43 -29.03
N ASN A 190 2.22 12.40 -29.72
CA ASN A 190 3.67 12.59 -29.70
C ASN A 190 4.19 13.01 -28.33
N ASP A 191 3.45 13.85 -27.60
CA ASP A 191 3.78 14.27 -26.25
C ASP A 191 3.71 13.08 -25.28
N LEU A 192 2.66 12.26 -25.33
CA LEU A 192 2.56 11.03 -24.56
C LEU A 192 3.66 10.03 -24.94
N LYS A 193 3.96 9.88 -26.23
CA LYS A 193 5.05 9.00 -26.70
C LYS A 193 6.43 9.46 -26.22
N LYS A 194 6.67 10.77 -26.15
CA LYS A 194 7.93 11.34 -25.67
C LYS A 194 8.04 11.33 -24.14
N ALA A 195 6.93 11.49 -23.43
CA ALA A 195 6.84 11.50 -21.97
C ALA A 195 6.52 10.10 -21.41
N ASN A 196 6.85 9.02 -22.13
CA ASN A 196 6.63 7.63 -21.69
C ASN A 196 5.21 7.33 -21.15
N SER A 197 4.20 8.01 -21.71
CA SER A 197 2.78 7.94 -21.34
C SER A 197 2.42 8.48 -19.95
N GLY A 198 3.33 9.20 -19.28
CA GLY A 198 3.07 9.91 -18.03
C GLY A 198 2.91 11.43 -18.23
N LEU A 199 2.15 12.07 -17.34
CA LEU A 199 1.95 13.52 -17.36
C LEU A 199 3.01 14.28 -16.54
N ASN A 200 3.60 13.62 -15.54
CA ASN A 200 4.58 14.19 -14.62
C ASN A 200 5.81 13.27 -14.53
N PRO A 201 7.04 13.78 -14.76
CA PRO A 201 8.27 12.99 -14.61
C PRO A 201 8.47 12.37 -13.22
N GLY A 202 7.96 13.00 -12.15
CA GLY A 202 8.10 12.53 -10.77
C GLY A 202 9.51 12.70 -10.19
N ASN A 203 10.33 13.58 -10.76
CA ASN A 203 11.65 13.92 -10.27
C ASN A 203 11.58 14.75 -9.00
N THR A 204 10.61 15.68 -8.90
CA THR A 204 10.41 16.49 -7.69
C THR A 204 10.10 15.59 -6.50
N PHE A 205 9.20 14.63 -6.67
CA PHE A 205 8.88 13.64 -5.63
C PHE A 205 10.11 12.81 -5.24
N LEU A 206 10.87 12.28 -6.22
CA LEU A 206 12.07 11.50 -5.96
C LEU A 206 13.11 12.30 -5.15
N ASN A 207 13.38 13.54 -5.55
CA ASN A 207 14.36 14.39 -4.88
C ASN A 207 13.91 14.74 -3.47
N GLN A 208 12.64 15.09 -3.29
CA GLN A 208 12.10 15.40 -1.97
C GLN A 208 12.12 14.19 -1.03
N MET A 209 11.87 12.98 -1.54
CA MET A 209 12.03 11.76 -0.76
C MET A 209 13.51 11.50 -0.43
N LYS A 210 14.44 11.74 -1.36
CA LYS A 210 15.89 11.65 -1.11
C LYS A 210 16.33 12.60 0.00
N ASP A 211 15.92 13.87 -0.08
CA ASP A 211 16.27 14.89 0.91
C ASP A 211 15.80 14.50 2.31
N VAL A 212 14.59 13.92 2.43
CA VAL A 212 14.06 13.42 3.70
C VAL A 212 14.86 12.23 4.22
N LEU A 213 15.23 11.27 3.37
CA LEU A 213 16.02 10.11 3.80
C LEU A 213 17.46 10.50 4.16
N ASP A 214 18.05 11.42 3.41
CA ASP A 214 19.38 11.97 3.68
C ASP A 214 19.40 12.72 5.03
N ALA A 215 18.31 13.42 5.38
CA ALA A 215 18.15 14.05 6.70
C ALA A 215 18.11 13.04 7.87
N PHE A 216 17.81 11.76 7.58
CA PHE A 216 17.88 10.65 8.53
C PHE A 216 19.18 9.85 8.45
N ASP A 217 20.17 10.34 7.70
CA ASP A 217 21.43 9.67 7.37
C ASP A 217 21.26 8.35 6.60
N ILE A 218 20.17 8.23 5.83
CA ILE A 218 19.86 7.07 4.99
C ILE A 218 20.08 7.40 3.52
N LYS A 219 21.34 7.38 3.11
CA LYS A 219 21.74 7.68 1.73
C LYS A 219 21.63 6.48 0.79
N THR A 220 21.72 5.27 1.33
CA THR A 220 21.80 4.04 0.53
C THR A 220 20.87 2.94 1.03
N VAL A 221 20.46 2.05 0.13
CA VAL A 221 19.66 0.86 0.49
C VAL A 221 20.41 -0.03 1.47
N ALA A 222 21.73 -0.19 1.28
CA ALA A 222 22.58 -0.90 2.23
C ALA A 222 22.52 -0.28 3.64
N ALA A 223 22.63 1.04 3.77
CA ALA A 223 22.54 1.72 5.06
C ALA A 223 21.17 1.53 5.74
N LEU A 224 20.08 1.55 4.96
CA LEU A 224 18.74 1.27 5.49
C LEU A 224 18.60 -0.19 5.97
N ASN A 225 19.13 -1.14 5.20
CA ASN A 225 19.13 -2.55 5.58
C ASN A 225 19.92 -2.76 6.87
N ASP A 226 21.11 -2.16 6.98
CA ASP A 226 21.94 -2.25 8.19
C ASP A 226 21.26 -1.64 9.41
N LYS A 227 20.46 -0.58 9.23
CA LYS A 227 19.69 0.05 10.30
C LYS A 227 18.47 -0.78 10.72
N PHE A 228 17.64 -1.17 9.77
CA PHE A 228 16.30 -1.70 10.06
C PHE A 228 16.22 -3.23 10.05
N VAL A 229 16.96 -3.91 9.16
CA VAL A 229 16.84 -5.37 8.96
C VAL A 229 17.73 -6.10 9.95
N LYS A 230 17.10 -6.64 11.00
CA LYS A 230 17.72 -7.38 12.10
C LYS A 230 17.05 -8.75 12.23
N LYS A 231 17.73 -9.74 12.81
CA LYS A 231 17.23 -11.12 12.89
C LYS A 231 17.55 -11.74 14.25
N GLY A 232 16.72 -12.68 14.68
CA GLY A 232 16.97 -13.45 15.89
C GLY A 232 17.15 -12.55 17.11
N ARG A 233 18.22 -12.79 17.86
CA ARG A 233 18.50 -12.03 19.10
C ARG A 233 18.93 -10.57 18.86
N ASP A 234 19.42 -10.23 17.66
CA ASP A 234 19.75 -8.83 17.31
C ASP A 234 18.51 -7.94 17.20
N LEU A 235 17.31 -8.53 17.28
CA LEU A 235 16.06 -7.80 17.43
C LEU A 235 15.96 -7.10 18.79
N ASN A 236 16.72 -7.48 19.81
CA ASN A 236 16.62 -6.93 21.17
C ASN A 236 15.20 -7.03 21.74
N LEU A 237 14.53 -8.15 21.48
CA LEU A 237 13.19 -8.44 21.97
C LEU A 237 13.21 -9.49 23.08
N ASN A 238 12.19 -9.46 23.90
CA ASN A 238 11.85 -10.42 24.91
C ASN A 238 10.47 -11.00 24.62
N TYR A 239 10.30 -12.28 24.92
CA TYR A 239 9.01 -12.92 24.91
C TYR A 239 8.32 -12.67 26.25
N ARG A 240 7.03 -12.30 26.21
CA ARG A 240 6.21 -11.90 27.36
C ARG A 240 6.27 -12.89 28.53
N HIS A 241 6.33 -14.18 28.21
CA HIS A 241 6.31 -15.25 29.22
C HIS A 241 7.70 -15.81 29.56
N GLY A 242 8.78 -15.21 29.04
CA GLY A 242 10.16 -15.65 29.24
C GLY A 242 10.80 -16.21 27.96
N ASN A 243 12.12 -16.02 27.86
CA ASN A 243 12.93 -16.35 26.67
C ASN A 243 13.51 -17.78 26.70
N GLU A 244 13.36 -18.49 27.81
CA GLU A 244 13.83 -19.87 27.98
C GLU A 244 12.69 -20.83 27.61
N THR A 245 12.50 -21.96 28.28
CA THR A 245 11.52 -22.97 27.84
C THR A 245 10.04 -22.57 28.04
N GLN A 246 9.73 -21.44 28.69
CA GLN A 246 8.35 -21.07 29.05
C GLN A 246 7.48 -20.84 27.82
N TYR A 247 7.96 -20.10 26.81
CA TYR A 247 7.18 -19.84 25.59
C TYR A 247 6.85 -21.14 24.85
N TYR A 248 7.79 -22.07 24.84
CA TYR A 248 7.66 -23.35 24.18
C TYR A 248 6.58 -24.20 24.85
N ASN A 249 6.59 -24.25 26.19
CA ASN A 249 5.57 -24.95 26.96
C ASN A 249 4.16 -24.36 26.73
N ILE A 250 4.04 -23.02 26.75
CA ILE A 250 2.76 -22.34 26.48
C ILE A 250 2.26 -22.63 25.07
N ALA A 251 3.16 -22.65 24.08
CA ALA A 251 2.80 -22.99 22.71
C ALA A 251 2.23 -24.42 22.61
N LEU A 252 2.87 -25.39 23.27
CA LEU A 252 2.39 -26.78 23.31
C LEU A 252 1.05 -26.91 24.04
N GLU A 253 0.91 -26.26 25.19
CA GLU A 253 -0.34 -26.26 25.97
C GLU A 253 -1.50 -25.67 25.16
N SER A 254 -1.26 -24.57 24.44
CA SER A 254 -2.28 -23.94 23.58
C SER A 254 -2.68 -24.84 22.39
N ILE A 255 -1.72 -25.57 21.80
CA ILE A 255 -2.02 -26.52 20.72
C ILE A 255 -2.91 -27.66 21.25
N GLU A 256 -2.57 -28.19 22.42
CA GLU A 256 -3.35 -29.26 23.07
C GLU A 256 -4.75 -28.77 23.46
N GLU A 257 -4.87 -27.55 23.99
CA GLU A 257 -6.17 -26.94 24.31
C GLU A 257 -7.07 -26.82 23.07
N ILE A 258 -6.53 -26.35 21.95
CA ILE A 258 -7.25 -26.27 20.67
C ILE A 258 -7.67 -27.66 20.20
N HIS A 259 -6.80 -28.66 20.34
CA HIS A 259 -7.11 -30.05 20.00
C HIS A 259 -8.28 -30.59 20.81
N GLN A 260 -8.25 -30.43 22.14
CA GLN A 260 -9.32 -30.90 23.01
C GLN A 260 -10.65 -30.18 22.71
N ASN A 261 -10.61 -28.86 22.50
CA ASN A 261 -11.80 -28.06 22.21
C ASN A 261 -12.42 -28.36 20.84
N ASN A 262 -11.66 -28.91 19.88
CA ASN A 262 -12.10 -29.14 18.51
C ASN A 262 -11.97 -30.60 18.07
N LYS A 263 -11.90 -31.53 19.03
CA LYS A 263 -11.60 -32.95 18.80
C LYS A 263 -12.49 -33.62 17.75
N GLU A 264 -13.77 -33.29 17.74
CA GLU A 264 -14.74 -33.85 16.78
C GLU A 264 -14.40 -33.48 15.33
N HIS A 265 -13.76 -32.33 15.12
CA HIS A 265 -13.44 -31.76 13.82
C HIS A 265 -11.98 -31.95 13.39
N ILE A 266 -11.18 -32.68 14.17
CA ILE A 266 -9.74 -32.88 13.91
C ILE A 266 -9.46 -34.31 13.40
N ASP A 267 -8.66 -34.41 12.34
CA ASP A 267 -8.03 -35.66 11.90
C ASP A 267 -6.88 -36.00 12.87
N GLU A 268 -7.12 -36.98 13.74
CA GLU A 268 -6.19 -37.40 14.79
C GLU A 268 -4.83 -37.87 14.25
N ILE A 269 -4.78 -38.49 13.07
CA ILE A 269 -3.52 -38.97 12.50
C ILE A 269 -2.69 -37.77 12.04
N ARG A 270 -3.31 -36.83 11.32
CA ARG A 270 -2.63 -35.62 10.85
C ARG A 270 -2.25 -34.71 12.00
N PHE A 271 -3.11 -34.57 13.01
CA PHE A 271 -2.80 -33.83 14.21
C PHE A 271 -1.59 -34.42 14.93
N LYS A 272 -1.55 -35.75 15.13
CA LYS A 272 -0.40 -36.40 15.76
C LYS A 272 0.91 -36.15 15.02
N ILE A 273 0.92 -36.29 13.69
CA ILE A 273 2.11 -36.01 12.86
C ILE A 273 2.56 -34.55 13.04
N PHE A 274 1.60 -33.61 13.03
CA PHE A 274 1.88 -32.20 13.25
C PHE A 274 2.43 -31.93 14.66
N TYR A 275 1.78 -32.45 15.69
CA TYR A 275 2.16 -32.26 17.08
C TYR A 275 3.54 -32.84 17.36
N ASP A 276 3.82 -34.07 16.90
CA ASP A 276 5.14 -34.68 17.00
C ASP A 276 6.21 -33.82 16.29
N GLY A 277 5.87 -33.20 15.16
CA GLY A 277 6.75 -32.26 14.46
C GLY A 277 7.05 -30.98 15.26
N VAL A 278 6.05 -30.44 15.96
CA VAL A 278 6.22 -29.28 16.84
C VAL A 278 7.06 -29.65 18.07
N VAL A 279 6.77 -30.78 18.70
CA VAL A 279 7.46 -31.28 19.91
C VAL A 279 8.96 -31.53 19.65
N ASN A 280 9.30 -31.94 18.44
CA ASN A 280 10.69 -32.22 18.04
C ASN A 280 11.39 -31.01 17.41
N ASN A 281 10.78 -29.83 17.41
CA ASN A 281 11.40 -28.62 16.84
C ASN A 281 12.43 -28.00 17.81
N GLU A 282 13.65 -28.55 17.78
CA GLU A 282 14.75 -28.11 18.64
C GLU A 282 15.19 -26.65 18.40
N TYR A 283 15.03 -26.12 17.17
CA TYR A 283 15.33 -24.71 16.87
C TYR A 283 14.35 -23.79 17.59
N TYR A 284 13.05 -24.07 17.45
CA TYR A 284 12.03 -23.30 18.15
C TYR A 284 12.05 -23.55 19.65
N LYS A 285 12.61 -24.63 20.17
CA LYS A 285 12.70 -24.83 21.63
C LYS A 285 13.85 -24.03 22.27
N LYS A 286 14.93 -23.83 21.52
CA LYS A 286 16.15 -23.14 22.01
C LYS A 286 16.10 -21.63 21.85
N ASP A 287 15.39 -21.13 20.85
CA ASP A 287 15.34 -19.70 20.56
C ASP A 287 13.94 -19.29 20.04
N PRO A 288 13.14 -18.54 20.81
CA PRO A 288 11.84 -18.06 20.36
C PRO A 288 11.95 -17.07 19.20
N PHE A 289 13.16 -16.59 18.88
CA PHE A 289 13.40 -15.59 17.86
C PHE A 289 14.03 -16.14 16.57
N TYR A 290 14.34 -17.45 16.48
CA TYR A 290 15.18 -18.00 15.40
C TYR A 290 14.68 -17.71 13.97
N SER A 291 13.36 -17.58 13.79
CA SER A 291 12.71 -17.30 12.50
C SER A 291 12.27 -15.84 12.35
N LEU A 292 12.47 -15.01 13.37
CA LEU A 292 12.02 -13.63 13.38
C LEU A 292 13.06 -12.73 12.73
N LYS A 293 12.56 -11.82 11.90
CA LYS A 293 13.33 -10.80 11.21
C LYS A 293 12.49 -9.54 11.08
N SER A 294 13.14 -8.39 11.22
CA SER A 294 12.54 -7.10 10.86
C SER A 294 12.75 -6.81 9.38
N GLU A 295 11.71 -6.31 8.73
CA GLU A 295 11.68 -6.13 7.28
C GLU A 295 10.82 -4.94 6.87
N TYR A 296 11.25 -4.23 5.83
CA TYR A 296 10.42 -3.25 5.15
C TYR A 296 10.21 -3.71 3.72
N ILE A 297 8.97 -3.66 3.21
CA ILE A 297 8.64 -4.10 1.87
C ILE A 297 7.79 -3.04 1.17
N VAL A 298 8.25 -2.59 0.02
CA VAL A 298 7.54 -1.68 -0.87
C VAL A 298 7.11 -2.44 -2.12
N ILE A 299 5.84 -2.32 -2.48
CA ILE A 299 5.28 -3.01 -3.64
C ILE A 299 5.23 -2.11 -4.86
N THR A 300 5.71 -2.62 -5.99
CA THR A 300 5.57 -2.02 -7.31
C THR A 300 5.23 -3.10 -8.34
N THR A 301 4.89 -2.70 -9.56
CA THR A 301 4.59 -3.62 -10.66
C THR A 301 5.56 -3.36 -11.80
N ASP A 302 6.28 -4.39 -12.25
CA ASP A 302 7.04 -4.31 -13.50
C ASP A 302 6.17 -4.80 -14.66
N ILE A 303 5.81 -3.88 -15.56
CA ILE A 303 4.98 -4.21 -16.73
C ILE A 303 5.77 -4.88 -17.85
N ASN A 304 7.11 -4.82 -17.82
CA ASN A 304 7.94 -5.49 -18.80
C ASN A 304 8.02 -7.00 -18.51
N ALA A 305 8.32 -7.35 -17.25
CA ALA A 305 8.29 -8.73 -16.78
C ALA A 305 6.87 -9.24 -16.42
N LYS A 306 5.90 -8.33 -16.26
CA LYS A 306 4.50 -8.61 -15.88
C LYS A 306 4.37 -9.27 -14.51
N ILE A 307 5.09 -8.75 -13.51
CA ILE A 307 5.13 -9.30 -12.15
C ILE A 307 4.87 -8.24 -11.07
N LYS A 308 4.36 -8.70 -9.92
CA LYS A 308 4.46 -7.99 -8.64
C LYS A 308 5.92 -8.00 -8.22
N VAL A 309 6.46 -6.84 -7.86
CA VAL A 309 7.85 -6.69 -7.40
C VAL A 309 7.84 -6.22 -5.94
N GLU A 310 8.55 -6.96 -5.10
CA GLU A 310 8.69 -6.71 -3.67
C GLU A 310 10.08 -6.13 -3.40
N LEU A 311 10.19 -4.82 -3.12
CA LEU A 311 11.47 -4.16 -2.88
C LEU A 311 11.71 -4.01 -1.37
N PRO A 312 12.89 -4.38 -0.83
CA PRO A 312 14.12 -4.74 -1.55
C PRO A 312 14.28 -6.23 -1.89
N THR A 313 13.37 -7.12 -1.48
CA THR A 313 13.49 -8.59 -1.64
C THR A 313 13.85 -9.05 -3.06
N MET A 314 13.25 -8.42 -4.07
CA MET A 314 13.43 -8.69 -5.49
C MET A 314 14.26 -7.61 -6.19
N ALA A 315 14.92 -6.70 -5.45
CA ALA A 315 15.69 -5.61 -6.03
C ALA A 315 16.88 -6.11 -6.86
N ASN A 316 17.43 -7.28 -6.53
CA ASN A 316 18.52 -7.92 -7.26
C ASN A 316 18.16 -8.35 -8.70
N LEU A 317 16.88 -8.34 -9.07
CA LEU A 317 16.47 -8.46 -10.48
C LEU A 317 16.87 -7.23 -11.30
N TYR A 318 17.01 -6.06 -10.68
CA TYR A 318 17.11 -4.77 -11.40
C TYR A 318 18.35 -3.97 -11.03
N TRP A 319 18.83 -4.10 -9.80
CA TRP A 319 20.03 -3.46 -9.29
C TRP A 319 21.05 -4.52 -8.88
N SER A 320 22.30 -4.38 -9.28
CA SER A 320 23.37 -5.25 -8.76
C SER A 320 23.66 -4.97 -7.30
N GLU A 321 24.33 -5.90 -6.61
CA GLU A 321 24.75 -5.69 -5.21
C GLU A 321 25.60 -4.41 -5.03
N GLU A 322 26.43 -4.08 -6.02
CA GLU A 322 27.24 -2.85 -6.00
C GLU A 322 26.42 -1.58 -6.23
N GLU A 323 25.32 -1.66 -7.00
CA GLU A 323 24.38 -0.56 -7.14
C GLU A 323 23.57 -0.34 -5.85
N LEU A 324 23.12 -1.41 -5.20
CA LEU A 324 22.35 -1.33 -3.94
C LEU A 324 23.14 -0.65 -2.80
N LYS A 325 24.47 -0.71 -2.84
CA LYS A 325 25.35 0.01 -1.90
C LYS A 325 25.41 1.52 -2.16
N LYS A 326 24.89 2.01 -3.29
CA LYS A 326 25.06 3.40 -3.77
C LYS A 326 23.74 4.13 -4.00
N ILE A 327 22.68 3.43 -4.38
CA ILE A 327 21.38 4.06 -4.65
C ILE A 327 20.63 4.39 -3.37
N SER A 328 19.83 5.46 -3.41
CA SER A 328 18.92 5.81 -2.32
C SER A 328 17.66 4.92 -2.34
N PRO A 329 17.14 4.50 -1.17
CA PRO A 329 15.88 3.76 -1.11
C PRO A 329 14.66 4.59 -1.58
N ALA A 330 14.82 5.91 -1.76
CA ALA A 330 13.81 6.75 -2.41
C ALA A 330 13.42 6.26 -3.81
N GLU A 331 14.33 5.57 -4.52
CA GLU A 331 14.03 4.98 -5.83
C GLU A 331 12.95 3.89 -5.74
N PHE A 332 12.93 3.11 -4.65
CA PHE A 332 11.91 2.09 -4.43
C PHE A 332 10.53 2.71 -4.20
N VAL A 333 10.49 3.80 -3.42
CA VAL A 333 9.25 4.56 -3.21
C VAL A 333 8.79 5.21 -4.51
N ARG A 334 9.71 5.79 -5.30
CA ARG A 334 9.41 6.39 -6.61
C ARG A 334 8.86 5.34 -7.58
N ALA A 335 9.40 4.12 -7.59
CA ALA A 335 8.85 3.01 -8.37
C ALA A 335 7.41 2.69 -7.94
N SER A 336 7.16 2.53 -6.64
CA SER A 336 5.83 2.26 -6.07
C SER A 336 4.82 3.39 -6.27
N MET A 337 5.27 4.64 -6.37
CA MET A 337 4.45 5.84 -6.60
C MET A 337 4.30 6.20 -8.09
N SER A 338 4.62 5.30 -9.02
CA SER A 338 4.51 5.52 -10.47
C SER A 338 3.08 5.34 -10.98
N VAL A 339 2.12 6.13 -10.46
CA VAL A 339 0.68 6.01 -10.80
C VAL A 339 0.48 6.17 -12.31
N PRO A 340 -0.04 5.15 -13.03
CA PRO A 340 -0.20 5.17 -14.47
C PRO A 340 -0.92 6.42 -14.98
N PHE A 341 -0.44 6.96 -16.10
CA PHE A 341 -0.92 8.20 -16.74
C PHE A 341 -0.72 9.49 -15.93
N PHE A 342 -0.60 9.42 -14.61
CA PHE A 342 -0.28 10.58 -13.79
C PHE A 342 1.24 10.82 -13.73
N PHE A 343 2.02 9.79 -13.38
CA PHE A 343 3.48 9.82 -13.41
C PHE A 343 4.03 9.05 -14.61
N GLU A 344 5.22 9.45 -15.07
CA GLU A 344 6.02 8.60 -15.94
C GLU A 344 6.39 7.30 -15.20
N PRO A 345 6.34 6.13 -15.88
CA PRO A 345 6.86 4.89 -15.31
C PRO A 345 8.31 5.07 -14.88
N PHE A 346 8.65 4.59 -13.69
CA PHE A 346 10.04 4.57 -13.25
C PHE A 346 10.79 3.49 -14.03
N GLN A 347 11.89 3.86 -14.69
CA GLN A 347 12.66 2.94 -15.53
C GLN A 347 14.04 2.71 -14.94
N LYS A 348 14.41 1.43 -14.72
CA LYS A 348 15.76 1.03 -14.30
C LYS A 348 16.41 0.18 -15.38
N GLN A 349 17.52 0.64 -15.92
CA GLN A 349 18.35 -0.17 -16.83
C GLN A 349 18.94 -1.35 -16.06
N ILE A 350 18.90 -2.53 -16.66
CA ILE A 350 19.37 -3.78 -16.06
C ILE A 350 20.72 -4.14 -16.71
N ASP A 351 21.78 -4.25 -15.91
CA ASP A 351 23.02 -4.83 -16.40
C ASP A 351 22.92 -6.35 -16.40
N LYS A 352 22.50 -6.89 -17.55
CA LYS A 352 22.39 -8.34 -17.75
C LYS A 352 23.73 -9.07 -17.76
N ASN A 353 24.87 -8.38 -17.74
CA ASN A 353 26.18 -9.02 -17.67
C ASN A 353 26.65 -9.24 -16.23
N ASP A 354 26.07 -8.51 -15.27
CA ASP A 354 26.38 -8.63 -13.85
C ASP A 354 25.97 -10.01 -13.30
N ASP A 355 26.87 -10.63 -12.53
CA ASP A 355 26.67 -11.99 -12.00
C ASP A 355 25.52 -12.08 -10.98
N SER A 356 25.36 -11.07 -10.13
CA SER A 356 24.29 -11.02 -9.13
C SER A 356 22.91 -10.91 -9.79
N VAL A 357 22.81 -10.10 -10.85
CA VAL A 357 21.59 -9.92 -11.64
C VAL A 357 21.24 -11.19 -12.42
N LYS A 358 22.22 -11.81 -13.11
CA LYS A 358 22.01 -13.07 -13.84
C LYS A 358 21.52 -14.18 -12.91
N TYR A 359 22.13 -14.30 -11.74
CA TYR A 359 21.72 -15.28 -10.73
C TYR A 359 20.28 -15.00 -10.25
N ALA A 360 19.94 -13.75 -9.95
CA ALA A 360 18.60 -13.37 -9.50
C ALA A 360 17.53 -13.71 -10.54
N TRP A 361 17.71 -13.35 -11.82
CA TRP A 361 16.76 -13.69 -12.88
C TRP A 361 16.63 -15.19 -13.10
N ARG A 362 17.72 -15.95 -12.94
CA ARG A 362 17.68 -17.40 -13.00
C ARG A 362 16.91 -17.99 -11.82
N PHE A 363 17.11 -17.46 -10.61
CA PHE A 363 16.50 -17.95 -9.39
C PHE A 363 15.00 -17.65 -9.32
N TRP A 364 14.61 -16.39 -9.52
CA TRP A 364 13.23 -15.94 -9.36
C TRP A 364 12.36 -16.25 -10.58
N MET A 365 12.92 -16.10 -11.79
CA MET A 365 12.14 -16.10 -13.03
C MET A 365 12.47 -17.28 -13.96
N ASN A 366 13.48 -18.09 -13.61
CA ASN A 366 14.02 -19.16 -14.47
C ASN A 366 14.43 -18.65 -15.87
N THR A 367 14.85 -17.39 -15.97
CA THR A 367 15.17 -16.71 -17.23
C THR A 367 16.66 -16.86 -17.58
N LYS A 368 16.97 -17.03 -18.86
CA LYS A 368 18.36 -17.02 -19.35
C LYS A 368 18.86 -15.59 -19.57
N GLN A 369 20.18 -15.39 -19.57
CA GLN A 369 20.78 -14.07 -19.75
C GLN A 369 20.31 -13.36 -21.04
N GLU A 370 20.19 -14.09 -22.16
CA GLU A 370 19.73 -13.51 -23.43
C GLU A 370 18.30 -12.94 -23.38
N ASP A 371 17.45 -13.51 -22.53
CA ASP A 371 16.02 -13.19 -22.40
C ASP A 371 15.74 -12.15 -21.30
N ILE A 372 16.77 -11.71 -20.57
CA ILE A 372 16.64 -10.63 -19.59
C ILE A 372 16.34 -9.33 -20.33
N ASN A 373 15.21 -8.72 -19.97
CA ASN A 373 14.81 -7.41 -20.48
C ASN A 373 15.90 -6.35 -20.19
N PRO A 374 16.17 -5.42 -21.12
CA PRO A 374 17.21 -4.41 -20.93
C PRO A 374 16.89 -3.40 -19.82
N ALA A 375 15.61 -3.25 -19.46
CA ALA A 375 15.17 -2.35 -18.40
C ALA A 375 13.91 -2.90 -17.71
N GLY A 376 13.80 -2.66 -16.40
CA GLY A 376 12.55 -2.78 -15.67
C GLY A 376 11.71 -1.52 -15.87
N VAL A 377 10.40 -1.68 -16.10
CA VAL A 377 9.46 -0.57 -16.29
C VAL A 377 8.41 -0.63 -15.20
N PHE A 378 8.59 0.20 -14.18
CA PHE A 378 7.82 0.16 -12.96
C PHE A 378 6.63 1.13 -13.00
N ILE A 379 5.48 0.62 -12.60
CA ILE A 379 4.28 1.40 -12.30
C ILE A 379 3.84 1.18 -10.86
N ASP A 380 2.85 1.96 -10.42
CA ASP A 380 2.28 1.85 -9.08
C ASP A 380 1.81 0.41 -8.77
N GLY A 381 2.20 -0.07 -7.59
CA GLY A 381 1.94 -1.44 -7.15
C GLY A 381 0.45 -1.77 -7.03
N GLY A 382 -0.40 -0.75 -6.85
CA GLY A 382 -1.85 -0.88 -6.78
C GLY A 382 -2.47 -1.37 -8.08
N SER A 383 -1.69 -1.47 -9.17
CA SER A 383 -2.09 -2.11 -10.41
C SER A 383 -2.28 -3.64 -10.28
N ILE A 384 -1.55 -4.29 -9.36
CA ILE A 384 -1.64 -5.74 -9.10
C ILE A 384 -2.06 -6.00 -7.64
N SER A 385 -1.39 -5.38 -6.67
CA SER A 385 -1.60 -5.59 -5.23
C SER A 385 -1.55 -4.26 -4.50
N ASN A 386 -2.74 -3.72 -4.20
CA ASN A 386 -2.89 -2.44 -3.51
C ASN A 386 -2.73 -2.59 -2.00
N PHE A 387 -3.05 -3.78 -1.47
CA PHE A 387 -3.00 -4.11 -0.06
C PHE A 387 -2.26 -5.45 0.17
N PRO A 388 -0.93 -5.42 0.30
CA PRO A 388 -0.09 -6.62 0.20
C PRO A 388 0.00 -7.38 1.53
N ILE A 389 -1.16 -7.76 2.07
CA ILE A 389 -1.29 -8.46 3.35
C ILE A 389 -0.84 -9.92 3.26
N ASP A 390 -0.82 -10.48 2.04
CA ASP A 390 -0.32 -11.81 1.72
C ASP A 390 1.16 -12.00 2.08
N LEU A 391 1.97 -10.93 2.02
CA LEU A 391 3.42 -10.96 2.28
C LEU A 391 3.81 -11.57 3.63
N PHE A 392 2.99 -11.31 4.64
CA PHE A 392 3.28 -11.71 6.02
C PHE A 392 2.47 -12.94 6.45
N HIS A 393 1.74 -13.55 5.53
CA HIS A 393 1.13 -14.84 5.77
C HIS A 393 2.16 -15.97 5.69
N SER A 394 2.18 -16.84 6.70
CA SER A 394 3.01 -18.04 6.74
C SER A 394 2.22 -19.22 7.29
N THR A 395 2.32 -20.37 6.60
CA THR A 395 1.66 -21.62 6.98
C THR A 395 2.50 -22.45 7.96
N ASP A 396 3.74 -22.06 8.20
CA ASP A 396 4.69 -22.76 9.07
C ASP A 396 4.64 -22.27 10.52
N ILE A 397 3.95 -21.15 10.75
CA ILE A 397 3.71 -20.66 12.11
C ILE A 397 2.62 -21.52 12.74
N PHE A 398 3.02 -22.36 13.69
CA PHE A 398 2.10 -23.15 14.51
C PHE A 398 1.65 -22.44 15.78
N TYR A 399 2.43 -21.45 16.25
CA TYR A 399 2.05 -20.59 17.37
C TYR A 399 2.40 -19.13 17.05
N PRO A 400 1.40 -18.25 16.87
CA PRO A 400 1.61 -16.84 16.56
C PRO A 400 2.20 -16.10 17.77
N ARG A 401 3.33 -15.41 17.56
CA ARG A 401 4.03 -14.62 18.59
C ARG A 401 3.69 -13.13 18.54
N MET A 402 3.20 -12.67 17.39
CA MET A 402 2.75 -11.30 17.15
C MET A 402 1.62 -11.32 16.11
N PRO A 403 0.74 -10.31 16.11
CA PRO A 403 -0.30 -10.18 15.11
C PRO A 403 0.18 -9.45 13.86
N LEU A 404 -0.59 -9.62 12.79
CA LEU A 404 -0.55 -8.79 11.59
C LEU A 404 -1.67 -7.76 11.65
N PHE A 405 -1.32 -6.47 11.62
CA PHE A 405 -2.26 -5.36 11.53
C PHE A 405 -2.26 -4.78 10.13
N GLY A 406 -3.45 -4.53 9.60
CA GLY A 406 -3.67 -4.05 8.27
C GLY A 406 -4.55 -2.81 8.28
N VAL A 407 -4.19 -1.79 7.51
CA VAL A 407 -5.03 -0.60 7.33
C VAL A 407 -5.40 -0.43 5.86
N GLN A 408 -6.72 -0.41 5.61
CA GLN A 408 -7.31 -0.15 4.30
C GLN A 408 -7.94 1.25 4.25
N LEU A 409 -8.03 1.82 3.05
CA LEU A 409 -8.57 3.15 2.82
C LEU A 409 -9.80 3.05 1.92
N THR A 410 -10.87 3.75 2.29
CA THR A 410 -12.11 3.81 1.51
C THR A 410 -12.65 5.23 1.48
N SER A 411 -13.56 5.51 0.55
CA SER A 411 -14.31 6.77 0.47
C SER A 411 -15.81 6.54 0.57
N ASP A 412 -16.58 7.61 0.80
CA ASP A 412 -18.05 7.54 0.79
C ASP A 412 -18.58 7.04 -0.56
N SER A 413 -17.90 7.37 -1.67
CA SER A 413 -18.24 6.86 -2.99
C SER A 413 -17.99 5.35 -3.12
N ASP A 414 -16.91 4.85 -2.52
CA ASP A 414 -16.58 3.43 -2.58
C ASP A 414 -17.60 2.62 -1.78
N ILE A 415 -17.95 3.08 -0.57
CA ILE A 415 -18.98 2.48 0.28
C ILE A 415 -20.34 2.45 -0.43
N GLN A 416 -20.73 3.56 -1.07
CA GLN A 416 -21.97 3.60 -1.85
C GLN A 416 -21.95 2.64 -3.05
N SER A 417 -20.77 2.35 -3.60
CA SER A 417 -20.55 1.44 -4.73
C SER A 417 -20.38 -0.04 -4.35
N GLU A 418 -20.33 -0.39 -3.06
CA GLU A 418 -20.27 -1.79 -2.59
C GLU A 418 -21.47 -2.61 -3.05
N LYS A 419 -22.61 -1.96 -3.32
CA LYS A 419 -23.63 -2.50 -4.22
C LYS A 419 -23.05 -2.47 -5.63
N GLY A 420 -22.28 -3.51 -5.97
CA GLY A 420 -21.56 -3.61 -7.24
C GLY A 420 -22.40 -3.16 -8.44
N LYS A 421 -21.73 -2.59 -9.44
CA LYS A 421 -22.40 -1.99 -10.61
C LYS A 421 -23.32 -3.00 -11.30
N THR A 422 -24.49 -2.54 -11.71
CA THR A 422 -25.46 -3.34 -12.46
C THR A 422 -24.91 -3.70 -13.85
N SER A 423 -25.46 -4.76 -14.47
CA SER A 423 -25.11 -5.12 -15.85
C SER A 423 -25.36 -3.97 -16.84
N ALA A 424 -26.40 -3.16 -16.61
CA ALA A 424 -26.70 -1.97 -17.41
C ALA A 424 -25.61 -0.90 -17.31
N GLU A 425 -25.01 -0.71 -16.13
CA GLU A 425 -23.92 0.25 -15.91
C GLU A 425 -22.59 -0.25 -16.49
N ILE A 426 -22.29 -1.54 -16.32
CA ILE A 426 -21.08 -2.18 -16.86
C ILE A 426 -21.10 -2.18 -18.38
N LEU A 427 -22.24 -2.55 -18.99
CA LEU A 427 -22.40 -2.66 -20.44
C LEU A 427 -22.81 -1.34 -21.12
N LYS A 428 -22.86 -0.23 -20.37
CA LYS A 428 -23.28 1.09 -20.89
C LYS A 428 -22.47 1.55 -22.10
N SER A 429 -21.17 1.23 -22.15
CA SER A 429 -20.30 1.54 -23.29
C SER A 429 -19.09 0.61 -23.32
N PRO A 430 -18.43 0.44 -24.49
CA PRO A 430 -17.19 -0.32 -24.58
C PRO A 430 -16.08 0.17 -23.63
N LEU A 431 -16.03 1.49 -23.36
CA LEU A 431 -15.09 2.08 -22.40
C LEU A 431 -15.47 1.74 -20.94
N SER A 432 -16.76 1.74 -20.61
CA SER A 432 -17.24 1.29 -19.29
C SER A 432 -16.89 -0.19 -19.08
N PHE A 433 -17.15 -1.03 -20.08
CA PHE A 433 -16.84 -2.45 -20.03
C PHE A 433 -15.34 -2.70 -19.85
N ALA A 434 -14.49 -2.07 -20.67
CA ALA A 434 -13.04 -2.17 -20.55
C ALA A 434 -12.51 -1.66 -19.19
N GLY A 435 -13.06 -0.54 -18.71
CA GLY A 435 -12.73 0.00 -17.37
C GLY A 435 -13.05 -0.98 -16.26
N ASN A 436 -14.23 -1.61 -16.27
CA ASN A 436 -14.60 -2.61 -15.27
C ASN A 436 -13.75 -3.89 -15.34
N ILE A 437 -13.28 -4.31 -16.53
CA ILE A 437 -12.31 -5.41 -16.64
C ILE A 437 -11.00 -5.03 -15.96
N ILE A 438 -10.48 -3.84 -16.23
CA ILE A 438 -9.24 -3.34 -15.61
C ILE A 438 -9.40 -3.23 -14.09
N ASP A 439 -10.52 -2.67 -13.62
CA ASP A 439 -10.85 -2.55 -12.19
C ASP A 439 -10.94 -3.93 -11.52
N THR A 440 -11.43 -4.96 -12.23
CA THR A 440 -11.51 -6.33 -11.70
C THR A 440 -10.13 -6.99 -11.58
N LEU A 441 -9.24 -6.72 -12.54
CA LEU A 441 -7.86 -7.21 -12.50
C LEU A 441 -7.03 -6.49 -11.42
N LYS A 442 -7.33 -5.21 -11.19
CA LYS A 442 -6.73 -4.39 -10.14
C LYS A 442 -7.16 -4.89 -8.76
N GLY A 443 -6.23 -5.36 -7.93
CA GLY A 443 -6.52 -5.89 -6.60
C GLY A 443 -7.12 -7.31 -6.59
N PHE A 444 -7.12 -8.00 -7.74
CA PHE A 444 -7.53 -9.40 -7.83
C PHE A 444 -6.74 -10.29 -6.88
N ASN A 445 -5.43 -10.07 -6.76
CA ASN A 445 -4.57 -10.85 -5.87
C ASN A 445 -5.01 -10.70 -4.40
N ASP A 446 -5.19 -9.46 -3.96
CA ASP A 446 -5.56 -9.13 -2.58
C ASP A 446 -6.94 -9.72 -2.25
N LYS A 447 -7.92 -9.54 -3.15
CA LYS A 447 -9.27 -10.09 -2.97
C LYS A 447 -9.28 -11.61 -2.96
N THR A 448 -8.51 -12.25 -3.84
CA THR A 448 -8.37 -13.72 -3.89
C THR A 448 -7.80 -14.25 -2.58
N PHE A 449 -6.74 -13.62 -2.08
CA PHE A 449 -6.11 -13.97 -0.82
C PHE A 449 -7.10 -13.82 0.36
N LEU A 450 -7.75 -12.67 0.46
CA LEU A 450 -8.69 -12.38 1.55
C LEU A 450 -9.96 -13.23 1.52
N THR A 451 -10.41 -13.65 0.34
CA THR A 451 -11.53 -14.60 0.20
C THR A 451 -11.14 -16.01 0.68
N LYS A 452 -9.88 -16.40 0.48
CA LYS A 452 -9.34 -17.67 1.00
C LYS A 452 -9.08 -17.62 2.52
N HIS A 453 -8.75 -16.44 3.04
CA HIS A 453 -8.32 -16.22 4.42
C HIS A 453 -9.16 -15.12 5.09
N THR A 454 -10.44 -15.41 5.35
CA THR A 454 -11.36 -14.39 5.88
C THR A 454 -11.02 -13.98 7.33
N PHE A 455 -10.25 -14.82 8.04
CA PHE A 455 -9.55 -14.48 9.28
C PHE A 455 -8.98 -13.06 9.30
N TYR A 456 -8.28 -12.63 8.23
CA TYR A 456 -7.64 -11.32 8.22
C TYR A 456 -8.66 -10.17 8.25
N HIS A 457 -9.80 -10.31 7.55
CA HIS A 457 -10.88 -9.32 7.61
C HIS A 457 -11.47 -9.18 9.02
N LEU A 458 -11.56 -10.28 9.77
CA LEU A 458 -12.19 -10.30 11.07
C LEU A 458 -11.26 -9.84 12.21
N PHE A 459 -9.96 -10.14 12.10
CA PHE A 459 -9.04 -10.02 13.22
C PHE A 459 -7.82 -9.13 12.97
N SER A 460 -7.55 -8.73 11.72
CA SER A 460 -6.30 -8.05 11.34
C SER A 460 -6.51 -6.69 10.69
N ILE A 461 -7.62 -6.47 9.99
CA ILE A 461 -7.81 -5.32 9.11
C ILE A 461 -8.77 -4.30 9.72
N GLN A 462 -8.37 -3.02 9.67
CA GLN A 462 -9.26 -1.89 9.90
C GLN A 462 -9.34 -1.01 8.65
N THR A 463 -10.55 -0.61 8.29
CA THR A 463 -10.79 0.33 7.20
C THR A 463 -10.93 1.75 7.73
N VAL A 464 -10.33 2.73 7.05
CA VAL A 464 -10.46 4.16 7.32
C VAL A 464 -11.31 4.81 6.23
N ASN A 465 -12.45 5.37 6.62
CA ASN A 465 -13.27 6.17 5.70
C ASN A 465 -12.71 7.59 5.56
N CYS A 466 -12.17 7.89 4.38
CA CYS A 466 -11.60 9.17 3.95
C CYS A 466 -12.65 10.20 3.49
N GLY A 467 -13.95 9.89 3.65
CA GLY A 467 -15.08 10.79 3.37
C GLY A 467 -15.25 11.06 1.88
N THR A 468 -15.47 12.33 1.52
CA THR A 468 -15.68 12.78 0.14
C THR A 468 -14.38 13.14 -0.60
N SER A 469 -13.23 13.00 0.08
CA SER A 469 -11.92 13.28 -0.51
C SER A 469 -11.66 12.37 -1.70
N ASN A 470 -10.87 12.84 -2.66
CA ASN A 470 -10.40 12.02 -3.79
C ASN A 470 -8.91 11.72 -3.59
N TRP A 471 -8.53 10.46 -3.70
CA TRP A 471 -7.15 9.99 -3.56
C TRP A 471 -6.17 10.59 -4.59
N LEU A 472 -6.68 11.19 -5.68
CA LEU A 472 -5.92 11.96 -6.67
C LEU A 472 -5.97 13.49 -6.46
N ASN A 473 -6.48 13.99 -5.34
CA ASN A 473 -6.52 15.43 -5.07
C ASN A 473 -5.17 15.98 -4.56
N PHE A 474 -4.22 16.22 -5.48
CA PHE A 474 -2.91 16.82 -5.15
C PHE A 474 -2.97 18.29 -4.68
N PHE A 475 -4.14 18.93 -4.73
CA PHE A 475 -4.36 20.32 -4.27
C PHE A 475 -4.96 20.39 -2.86
N MET A 476 -4.85 19.29 -2.11
CA MET A 476 -5.32 19.16 -0.74
C MET A 476 -4.70 20.21 0.19
N LYS A 477 -5.55 20.91 0.94
CA LYS A 477 -5.12 21.89 1.94
C LYS A 477 -4.66 21.20 3.23
N ARG A 478 -4.00 21.95 4.11
CA ARG A 478 -3.53 21.43 5.39
C ARG A 478 -4.68 20.91 6.26
N GLU A 479 -5.81 21.60 6.27
CA GLU A 479 -6.99 21.23 7.06
C GLU A 479 -7.56 19.88 6.63
N GLU A 480 -7.56 19.59 5.32
CA GLU A 480 -7.98 18.28 4.78
C GLU A 480 -7.01 17.16 5.20
N LYS A 481 -5.69 17.44 5.26
CA LYS A 481 -4.72 16.48 5.79
C LYS A 481 -4.93 16.20 7.29
N GLU A 482 -5.23 17.25 8.06
CA GLU A 482 -5.55 17.16 9.48
C GLU A 482 -6.82 16.33 9.70
N GLU A 483 -7.85 16.52 8.89
CA GLU A 483 -9.08 15.72 8.93
C GLU A 483 -8.77 14.23 8.66
N LEU A 484 -8.03 13.92 7.59
CA LEU A 484 -7.64 12.55 7.25
C LEU A 484 -6.82 11.89 8.37
N PHE A 485 -5.86 12.63 8.95
CA PHE A 485 -5.09 12.16 10.10
C PHE A 485 -5.99 11.80 11.28
N ASN A 486 -6.97 12.64 11.62
CA ASN A 486 -7.90 12.37 12.70
C ASN A 486 -8.83 11.18 12.41
N ARG A 487 -9.26 10.98 11.15
CA ARG A 487 -10.02 9.80 10.72
C ARG A 487 -9.21 8.51 10.91
N GLY A 488 -7.94 8.51 10.49
CA GLY A 488 -7.02 7.40 10.69
C GLY A 488 -6.79 7.08 12.16
N PHE A 489 -6.57 8.11 12.98
CA PHE A 489 -6.39 7.98 14.41
C PHE A 489 -7.63 7.37 15.09
N SER A 490 -8.82 7.89 14.77
CA SER A 490 -10.09 7.39 15.29
C SER A 490 -10.31 5.91 14.94
N ALA A 491 -9.95 5.49 13.72
CA ALA A 491 -10.04 4.10 13.29
C ALA A 491 -9.04 3.18 14.02
N ALA A 492 -7.84 3.66 14.33
CA ALA A 492 -6.89 2.90 15.15
C ALA A 492 -7.44 2.66 16.56
N LEU A 493 -8.07 3.66 17.19
CA LEU A 493 -8.70 3.48 18.49
C LEU A 493 -9.83 2.44 18.44
N ASP A 494 -10.67 2.47 17.40
CA ASP A 494 -11.72 1.46 17.22
C ASP A 494 -11.15 0.06 17.11
N PHE A 495 -10.12 -0.10 16.26
CA PHE A 495 -9.44 -1.39 16.07
C PHE A 495 -8.86 -1.92 17.38
N LEU A 496 -8.04 -1.12 18.08
CA LEU A 496 -7.41 -1.53 19.34
C LEU A 496 -8.44 -1.81 20.45
N SER A 497 -9.53 -1.03 20.51
CA SER A 497 -10.59 -1.24 21.49
C SER A 497 -11.31 -2.57 21.31
N ASN A 498 -11.34 -3.12 20.08
CA ASN A 498 -12.03 -4.37 19.76
C ASN A 498 -11.07 -5.56 19.58
N PHE A 499 -9.78 -5.31 19.37
CA PHE A 499 -8.77 -6.36 19.22
C PHE A 499 -8.64 -7.24 20.47
N ASP A 500 -8.57 -8.55 20.28
CA ASP A 500 -8.35 -9.54 21.33
C ASP A 500 -7.20 -10.46 20.91
N TRP A 501 -6.08 -10.38 21.63
CA TRP A 501 -4.88 -11.13 21.31
C TRP A 501 -5.06 -12.64 21.48
N GLN A 502 -5.72 -13.10 22.54
CA GLN A 502 -5.87 -14.53 22.78
C GLN A 502 -6.79 -15.16 21.73
N LYS A 503 -7.89 -14.45 21.40
CA LYS A 503 -8.77 -14.87 20.30
C LYS A 503 -8.04 -14.89 18.96
N TYR A 504 -7.24 -13.86 18.66
CA TYR A 504 -6.41 -13.81 17.46
C TYR A 504 -5.49 -15.04 17.37
N LYS A 505 -4.80 -15.39 18.46
CA LYS A 505 -3.88 -16.54 18.49
C LYS A 505 -4.59 -17.84 18.13
N CYS A 506 -5.70 -18.12 18.82
CA CYS A 506 -6.48 -19.33 18.61
C CYS A 506 -6.95 -19.46 17.15
N GLU A 507 -7.60 -18.41 16.64
CA GLU A 507 -8.13 -18.39 15.28
C GLU A 507 -7.01 -18.50 14.22
N ARG A 508 -5.86 -17.88 14.46
CA ARG A 508 -4.71 -17.98 13.55
C ARG A 508 -4.12 -19.38 13.51
N MET A 509 -4.09 -20.09 14.64
CA MET A 509 -3.67 -21.48 14.72
C MET A 509 -4.65 -22.39 13.98
N MET A 510 -5.96 -22.14 14.09
CA MET A 510 -7.00 -22.85 13.32
C MET A 510 -6.82 -22.69 11.81
N VAL A 511 -6.46 -21.49 11.33
CA VAL A 511 -6.10 -21.28 9.91
C VAL A 511 -4.92 -22.17 9.50
N SER A 512 -3.86 -22.23 10.32
CA SER A 512 -2.68 -23.09 10.06
C SER A 512 -3.05 -24.57 10.01
N MET A 513 -3.88 -25.03 10.95
CA MET A 513 -4.39 -26.41 10.98
C MET A 513 -5.27 -26.74 9.76
N LYS A 514 -6.12 -25.80 9.31
CA LYS A 514 -6.93 -25.93 8.10
C LYS A 514 -6.04 -26.14 6.86
N GLU A 515 -4.99 -25.33 6.71
CA GLU A 515 -4.10 -25.42 5.54
C GLU A 515 -3.22 -26.67 5.53
N LYS A 516 -2.83 -27.17 6.71
CA LYS A 516 -2.19 -28.48 6.87
C LYS A 516 -3.18 -29.64 6.76
N LYS A 517 -4.46 -29.35 6.49
CA LYS A 517 -5.58 -30.30 6.36
C LYS A 517 -5.78 -31.17 7.60
N ILE A 518 -5.49 -30.62 8.77
CA ILE A 518 -5.71 -31.26 10.08
C ILE A 518 -7.19 -31.18 10.47
N LEU A 519 -7.89 -30.11 10.07
CA LEU A 519 -9.34 -30.02 10.22
C LEU A 519 -10.04 -30.91 9.17
N LYS A 520 -11.05 -31.66 9.59
CA LYS A 520 -11.88 -32.52 8.70
C LYS A 520 -12.64 -31.66 7.69
N GLU A 521 -12.65 -32.08 6.43
CA GLU A 521 -13.27 -31.34 5.32
C GLU A 521 -14.81 -31.27 5.41
N GLU A 522 -15.44 -32.18 6.16
CA GLU A 522 -16.91 -32.33 6.21
C GLU A 522 -17.62 -31.31 7.14
N ASP A 523 -16.90 -30.65 8.05
CA ASP A 523 -17.47 -29.77 9.09
C ASP A 523 -17.18 -28.27 8.90
N THR A 524 -16.48 -27.87 7.83
CA THR A 524 -16.12 -26.46 7.62
C THR A 524 -17.31 -25.63 7.12
N LYS A 525 -18.32 -25.39 7.96
CA LYS A 525 -19.33 -24.36 7.66
C LYS A 525 -18.84 -22.94 7.92
N THR A 526 -17.80 -22.72 8.73
CA THR A 526 -17.48 -21.34 9.18
C THR A 526 -16.02 -21.04 9.55
N VAL A 527 -15.03 -21.88 9.26
CA VAL A 527 -13.62 -21.46 9.43
C VAL A 527 -13.18 -20.77 8.14
N GLY A 528 -13.72 -19.57 7.89
CA GLY A 528 -13.39 -18.71 6.75
C GLY A 528 -12.12 -17.93 6.97
#